data_AF-A0A7T4Y8R8-F1
#
_entry.id   AF-A0A7T4Y8R8-F1
#
_cell.length_a   1.000
_cell.length_b   1.000
_cell.length_c   1.000
_cell.angle_alpha   90.00
_cell.angle_beta   90.00
_cell.angle_gamma   90.00
#
_symmetry.space_group_name_H-M   'P 1'
#
loop_
_entity.id
_entity.type
_entity.pdbx_description
1 polymer ?
#
loop_
_entity_poly.entity_id
_entity_poly.type
_entity_poly.pdbx_seq_one_letter_code
_entity_poly.pdbx_strand_id
1 'polypeptide(L)' 'MRKLPKPSNKTPKFSVFTLLVLLSLVALTVFIWLSDGLAPRDSVAGGADPALRQYIIQYSR' A
#
# COMPACT_ATOMS: atom_id res chain seq x y z
N MET A 1 -6.03 -6.59 -54.16
CA MET A 1 -5.49 -5.79 -53.04
C MET A 1 -6.18 -6.22 -51.73
N ARG A 2 -5.47 -6.89 -50.81
CA ARG A 2 -6.03 -7.25 -49.49
C ARG A 2 -6.17 -5.98 -48.65
N LYS A 3 -7.39 -5.68 -48.19
CA LYS A 3 -7.65 -4.59 -47.25
C LYS A 3 -7.05 -5.01 -45.89
N LEU A 4 -5.98 -4.35 -45.46
CA LEU A 4 -5.44 -4.52 -44.11
C LEU A 4 -6.49 -4.05 -43.09
N PRO A 5 -6.76 -4.82 -42.02
CA PRO A 5 -7.66 -4.39 -40.98
C PRO A 5 -7.08 -3.16 -40.28
N LYS A 6 -7.86 -2.07 -40.26
CA LYS A 6 -7.53 -0.84 -39.53
C LYS A 6 -7.34 -1.18 -38.05
N PRO A 7 -6.26 -0.71 -37.38
CA PRO A 7 -6.13 -0.88 -35.95
C PRO A 7 -7.26 -0.10 -35.27
N SER A 8 -8.26 -0.83 -34.78
CA SER A 8 -9.34 -0.27 -33.98
C SER A 8 -8.72 0.15 -32.65
N ASN A 9 -8.48 1.45 -32.52
CA ASN A 9 -8.01 2.07 -31.29
C ASN A 9 -9.16 2.01 -30.28
N LYS A 10 -9.36 0.84 -29.68
CA LYS A 10 -10.37 0.62 -28.65
C LYS A 10 -9.90 1.34 -27.40
N THR A 11 -10.38 2.57 -27.23
CA THR A 11 -10.30 3.28 -25.96
C THR A 11 -10.84 2.37 -24.87
N PRO A 12 -10.08 2.13 -23.78
CA PRO A 12 -10.51 1.27 -22.70
C PRO A 12 -11.79 1.85 -22.12
N LYS A 13 -12.88 1.09 -22.20
CA LYS A 13 -14.13 1.44 -21.52
C LYS A 13 -13.92 1.15 -20.04
N PHE A 14 -13.58 2.19 -19.28
CA PHE A 14 -13.54 2.09 -17.83
C PHE A 14 -14.95 1.79 -17.32
N SER A 15 -15.14 0.59 -16.78
CA SER A 15 -16.42 0.19 -16.18
C SER A 15 -16.61 0.96 -14.88
N VAL A 16 -17.87 1.25 -14.52
CA VAL A 16 -18.23 1.81 -13.21
C VAL A 16 -17.66 0.95 -12.08
N PHE A 17 -17.63 -0.37 -12.27
CA PHE A 17 -17.01 -1.30 -11.34
C PHE A 17 -15.50 -1.01 -11.15
N THR A 18 -14.78 -0.77 -12.24
CA THR A 18 -13.35 -0.41 -12.19
C THR A 18 -13.13 0.90 -11.45
N LEU A 19 -14.01 1.89 -11.64
CA LEU A 19 -13.95 3.16 -10.92
C LEU A 19 -14.18 2.97 -9.41
N LEU A 20 -15.17 2.16 -9.03
CA LEU A 20 -15.46 1.84 -7.63
C LEU A 20 -14.29 1.12 -6.95
N VAL A 21 -13.67 0.17 -7.64
CA VAL A 21 -12.46 -0.52 -7.16
C VAL A 21 -11.32 0.48 -6.95
N LEU A 22 -11.11 1.40 -7.91
CA LEU A 22 -10.07 2.41 -7.81
C LEU A 22 -10.29 3.35 -6.61
N LEU A 23 -11.54 3.82 -6.42
CA LEU A 23 -11.94 4.64 -5.29
C LEU A 23 -11.72 3.92 -3.96
N SER A 24 -12.07 2.63 -3.89
CA SER A 24 -11.85 1.80 -2.70
C SER A 24 -10.36 1.67 -2.36
N LEU A 25 -9.50 1.43 -3.36
CA LEU A 25 -8.05 1.37 -3.19
C LEU A 25 -7.47 2.69 -2.65
N VAL A 26 -7.91 3.83 -3.18
CA VAL A 26 -7.47 5.15 -2.70
C VAL A 26 -7.93 5.38 -1.27
N ALA A 27 -9.19 5.08 -0.94
CA ALA A 27 -9.72 5.20 0.42
C ALA A 27 -8.95 4.31 1.41
N LEU A 28 -8.62 3.07 1.03
CA LEU A 28 -7.81 2.17 1.85
C LEU A 28 -6.42 2.74 2.12
N THR A 29 -5.80 3.34 1.10
CA THR A 29 -4.45 3.94 1.22
C THR A 29 -4.46 5.12 2.19
N VAL A 30 -5.46 6.00 2.09
CA VAL A 30 -5.65 7.12 3.02
C VAL A 30 -5.93 6.61 4.43
N PHE A 31 -6.75 5.58 4.56
CA PHE A 31 -7.06 4.98 5.86
C PHE A 31 -5.82 4.37 6.54
N ILE A 32 -4.96 3.69 5.78
CA ILE A 32 -3.69 3.17 6.29
C ILE A 32 -2.79 4.33 6.74
N TRP A 33 -2.64 5.39 5.94
CA TRP A 33 -1.85 6.56 6.31
C TRP A 33 -2.38 7.27 7.56
N LEU A 34 -3.70 7.42 7.67
CA LEU A 34 -4.32 8.01 8.86
C LEU A 34 -4.12 7.11 10.08
N SER A 35 -4.26 5.80 9.90
CA SER A 35 -4.07 4.81 10.95
C SER A 35 -2.60 4.75 11.40
N ASP A 36 -1.65 4.92 10.49
CA ASP A 36 -0.22 4.98 10.80
C ASP A 36 0.17 6.32 11.49
N GLY A 37 -0.55 7.40 11.19
CA GLY A 37 -0.42 8.68 11.88
C GLY A 37 -1.08 8.72 13.27
N LEU A 38 -2.11 7.89 13.49
CA LEU A 38 -2.85 7.77 14.76
C LEU A 38 -2.36 6.62 15.64
N ALA A 39 -1.79 5.58 15.04
CA ALA A 39 -1.05 4.55 15.75
C ALA A 39 0.11 5.25 16.46
N PRO A 40 0.26 5.08 17.78
CA PRO A 40 1.44 5.58 18.46
C PRO A 40 2.64 5.01 17.70
N ARG A 41 3.58 5.86 17.28
CA ARG A 41 4.85 5.44 16.67
C ARG A 41 5.68 4.50 17.58
N ASP A 42 5.17 4.18 18.76
CA ASP A 42 5.64 3.19 19.71
C ASP A 42 5.21 1.75 19.38
N SER A 43 4.30 1.51 18.42
CA SER A 43 4.03 0.15 17.89
C SER A 43 5.06 -0.22 16.83
N VAL A 44 6.27 -0.34 17.31
CA VAL A 44 7.50 -0.84 16.71
C VAL A 44 7.27 -1.99 15.70
N ALA A 45 7.46 -1.69 14.42
CA ALA A 45 8.04 -2.64 13.45
C ALA A 45 9.54 -2.33 13.30
N GLY A 46 10.34 -2.63 14.34
CA GLY A 46 11.82 -2.47 14.35
C GLY A 46 12.48 -1.68 15.49
N GLY A 47 11.77 -0.83 16.23
CA GLY A 47 12.29 -0.16 17.44
C GLY A 47 12.27 -1.00 18.71
N ALA A 48 13.03 -2.10 18.78
CA ALA A 48 13.31 -2.70 20.09
C ALA A 48 13.82 -1.60 21.02
N ASP A 49 13.08 -1.36 22.11
CA ASP A 49 13.36 -0.42 23.18
C ASP A 49 14.87 -0.45 23.48
N PRO A 50 15.58 0.70 23.51
CA PRO A 50 17.01 0.71 23.83
C PRO A 50 17.34 -0.04 25.12
N ALA A 51 16.41 -0.07 26.09
CA ALA A 51 16.55 -0.87 27.31
C ALA A 51 16.51 -2.39 27.04
N LEU A 52 15.61 -2.86 26.18
CA LEU A 52 15.53 -4.27 25.76
C LEU A 52 16.79 -4.69 24.99
N ARG A 53 17.31 -3.81 24.12
CA ARG A 53 18.56 -4.05 23.40
C ARG A 53 19.74 -4.20 24.36
N GLN A 54 19.85 -3.33 25.36
CA GLN A 54 20.89 -3.42 26.39
C GLN A 54 20.74 -4.67 27.25
N TYR A 55 19.51 -5.03 27.63
CA TYR A 55 19.24 -6.27 28.37
C TYR A 55 19.70 -7.50 27.57
N ILE A 56 19.32 -7.61 26.31
CA ILE A 56 19.74 -8.75 25.47
C ILE A 56 21.27 -8.81 25.37
N ILE A 57 21.95 -7.68 25.14
CA ILE A 57 23.42 -7.63 25.04
C ILE A 57 24.09 -8.01 26.37
N GLN A 58 23.53 -7.60 27.51
CA GLN A 58 24.11 -7.87 28.82
C GLN A 58 23.99 -9.35 29.24
N TYR A 59 22.91 -10.02 28.85
CA TYR A 59 22.63 -11.42 29.24
C TYR A 59 22.99 -12.46 28.16
N SER A 60 23.48 -12.03 26.98
CA SER A 60 23.96 -12.93 25.92
C SER A 60 25.49 -13.09 25.88
N ARG A 61 26.21 -12.45 26.80
CA ARG A 61 27.63 -12.70 27.12
C ARG A 61 27.75 -13.65 28.30
#